data_AF-A0A518V5B5-F1
#
_entry.id   AF-A0A518V5B5-F1
#
_cell.length_a   1.000
_cell.length_b   1.000
_cell.length_c   1.000
_cell.angle_alpha   90.00
_cell.angle_beta   90.00
_cell.angle_gamma   90.00
#
_symmetry.space_group_name_H-M   'P 1'
#
loop_
_entity.id
_entity.type
_entity.pdbx_description
1 polymer ?
#
loop_
_entity_poly.entity_id
_entity_poly.type
_entity_poly.pdbx_seq_one_letter_code
_entity_poly.pdbx_strand_id
1 'polypeptide(L)'
;MPNPTWNRWAVFQYSDCGKVAGIKGNVDMNWMEKDFWDIHMKEETTVDKMLANELILVLKTQWKVSDAMGMKDQAKYLGELADRVRIASGQEPQNK
;
A
#
# COMPACT_ATOMS: atom_id res chain seq x y z
N MET A 1 31.01 12.25 13.66
CA MET A 1 31.03 11.38 14.87
C MET A 1 31.34 9.96 14.43
N PRO A 2 32.26 9.25 15.09
CA PRO A 2 32.44 7.81 14.87
C PRO A 2 31.22 7.05 15.42
N ASN A 3 30.58 6.23 14.58
CA ASN A 3 29.48 5.35 14.98
C ASN A 3 29.89 3.90 14.66
N PRO A 4 30.51 3.18 15.60
CA PRO A 4 30.98 1.82 15.37
C PRO A 4 29.84 0.78 15.41
N THR A 5 28.64 1.17 15.83
CA THR A 5 27.50 0.26 16.00
C THR A 5 26.68 0.13 14.71
N TRP A 6 26.39 1.26 14.06
CA TRP A 6 25.54 1.30 12.87
C TRP A 6 26.32 1.82 11.66
N ASN A 7 26.25 1.08 10.56
CA ASN A 7 26.85 1.45 9.28
C ASN A 7 25.91 2.26 8.37
N ARG A 8 24.65 2.49 8.80
CA ARG A 8 23.61 3.27 8.10
C ARG A 8 22.63 3.89 9.08
N TRP A 9 21.85 4.87 8.64
CA TRP A 9 20.82 5.57 9.42
C TRP A 9 19.55 5.70 8.59
N ALA A 10 18.38 5.62 9.24
CA ALA A 10 17.09 5.84 8.56
C ALA A 10 16.65 7.32 8.60
N VAL A 11 16.96 7.99 9.72
CA VAL A 11 16.76 9.43 9.92
C VAL A 11 18.02 9.98 10.57
N PHE A 12 18.51 11.14 10.09
CA PHE A 12 19.68 11.80 10.62
C PHE A 12 19.37 13.27 10.93
N GLN A 13 19.45 13.63 12.21
CA GLN A 13 19.38 15.01 12.65
C GLN A 13 20.74 15.67 12.46
N TYR A 14 20.80 16.72 11.64
CA TYR A 14 22.05 17.40 11.29
C TYR A 14 22.16 18.82 11.87
N SER A 15 21.09 19.35 12.45
CA SER A 15 21.08 20.63 13.15
C SER A 15 19.97 20.65 14.19
N ASP A 16 20.24 21.30 15.31
CA ASP A 16 19.31 21.57 16.42
C ASP A 16 18.90 23.06 16.49
N CYS A 17 19.35 23.87 15.54
CA CYS A 17 19.23 25.33 15.55
C CYS A 17 18.68 25.90 14.24
N GLY A 18 18.02 25.08 13.43
CA GLY A 18 17.37 25.48 12.19
C GLY A 18 16.28 26.51 12.39
N LYS A 19 15.96 27.25 11.32
CA LYS A 19 14.86 28.22 11.27
C LYS A 19 13.91 27.83 10.16
N VAL A 20 12.66 27.57 10.52
CA VAL A 20 11.58 27.23 9.59
C VAL A 20 10.49 28.28 9.72
N ALA A 21 10.08 28.86 8.59
CA ALA A 21 9.00 29.84 8.57
C ALA A 21 7.73 29.26 9.19
N GLY A 22 7.09 30.01 10.10
CA GLY A 22 5.91 29.56 10.83
C GLY A 22 6.20 28.84 12.15
N ILE A 23 7.45 28.49 12.47
CA ILE A 23 7.82 27.90 13.76
C ILE A 23 8.69 28.89 14.54
N LYS A 24 8.23 29.24 15.74
CA LYS A 24 8.98 30.12 16.65
C LYS A 24 10.04 29.30 17.39
N GLY A 25 11.29 29.76 17.36
CA GLY A 25 12.40 29.16 18.09
C GLY A 25 13.41 28.47 17.18
N ASN A 26 14.14 27.51 17.74
CA ASN A 26 15.03 26.63 17.00
C ASN A 26 14.25 25.38 16.56
N VAL A 27 14.58 24.86 15.39
CA VAL A 27 13.98 23.66 14.83
C VAL A 27 15.07 22.65 14.51
N ASP A 28 14.83 21.42 14.93
CA ASP A 28 15.65 20.27 14.57
C ASP A 28 15.49 19.95 13.08
N MET A 29 16.60 20.01 12.35
CA MET A 29 16.64 19.71 10.93
C MET A 29 17.10 18.27 10.72
N ASN A 30 16.32 17.52 9.94
CA ASN A 30 16.52 16.09 9.73
C ASN A 30 16.57 15.74 8.25
N TRP A 31 17.35 14.71 7.91
CA TRP A 31 17.26 14.00 6.64
C TRP A 31 16.66 12.61 6.89
N MET A 32 15.75 12.17 6.02
CA MET A 32 15.14 10.83 6.10
C MET A 32 15.41 10.06 4.81
N GLU A 33 15.77 8.78 4.93
CA GLU A 33 15.87 7.88 3.77
C GLU A 33 14.48 7.66 3.16
N LYS A 34 14.39 7.73 1.82
CA LYS A 34 13.12 7.52 1.11
C LYS A 34 12.53 6.15 1.38
N ASP A 35 13.35 5.11 1.41
CA ASP A 35 12.88 3.73 1.64
C ASP A 35 12.26 3.58 3.03
N PHE A 36 12.80 4.28 4.03
CA PHE A 36 12.21 4.32 5.38
C PHE A 36 10.85 5.03 5.37
N TRP A 37 10.76 6.18 4.67
CA TRP A 37 9.48 6.88 4.47
C TRP A 37 8.45 5.99 3.77
N ASP A 38 8.81 5.36 2.66
CA ASP A 38 7.90 4.57 1.84
C ASP A 38 7.32 3.35 2.59
N ILE A 39 8.09 2.73 3.49
CA ILE A 39 7.60 1.61 4.31
C ILE A 39 6.51 2.08 5.29
N HIS A 40 6.66 3.28 5.85
CA HIS A 40 5.78 3.78 6.91
C HIS A 40 4.64 4.69 6.40
N MET A 41 4.81 5.25 5.20
CA MET A 41 3.91 6.22 4.58
C MET A 41 3.30 5.71 3.28
N LYS A 42 3.47 4.42 2.97
CA LYS A 42 2.43 3.71 2.22
C LYS A 42 1.16 3.82 3.04
N GLU A 43 0.38 4.87 2.75
CA GLU A 43 -1.05 4.92 3.06
C GLU A 43 -1.62 3.52 2.78
N GLU A 44 -2.53 3.05 3.63
CA GLU A 44 -3.38 1.87 3.43
C GLU A 44 -4.20 2.05 2.13
N THR A 45 -3.51 2.06 0.99
CA THR A 45 -4.04 1.94 -0.37
C THR A 45 -4.35 0.48 -0.67
N THR A 46 -3.97 -0.41 0.24
CA THR A 46 -4.34 -1.80 0.22
C THR A 46 -5.74 -1.96 0.77
N VAL A 47 -6.65 -2.50 -0.05
CA VAL A 47 -7.94 -2.99 0.45
C VAL A 47 -7.64 -3.97 1.57
N ASP A 48 -8.19 -3.74 2.77
CA ASP A 48 -8.04 -4.67 3.89
C ASP A 48 -8.44 -6.09 3.45
N LYS A 49 -7.73 -7.11 3.92
CA LYS A 49 -7.95 -8.50 3.49
C LYS A 49 -9.38 -8.97 3.77
N MET A 50 -10.01 -8.51 4.84
CA MET A 50 -11.39 -8.85 5.16
C MET A 50 -12.35 -8.23 4.14
N LEU A 51 -12.20 -6.92 3.88
CA LEU A 51 -13.00 -6.22 2.87
C LEU A 51 -12.78 -6.82 1.46
N ALA A 52 -11.54 -7.17 1.12
CA ALA A 52 -11.21 -7.81 -0.14
C ALA A 52 -11.93 -9.15 -0.29
N ASN A 53 -11.97 -9.97 0.76
CA ASN A 53 -12.67 -11.25 0.75
C ASN A 53 -14.19 -11.09 0.57
N GLU A 54 -14.79 -10.09 1.20
CA GLU A 54 -16.21 -9.76 1.02
C GLU A 54 -16.52 -9.34 -0.43
N LEU A 55 -15.70 -8.44 -0.99
CA LEU A 55 -15.83 -8.01 -2.39
C LEU A 55 -15.64 -9.18 -3.36
N ILE A 56 -14.64 -10.03 -3.15
CA ILE A 56 -14.38 -11.22 -3.98
C ILE A 56 -15.56 -12.20 -3.91
N LEU A 57 -16.22 -12.36 -2.77
CA LEU A 57 -17.39 -13.22 -2.63
C LEU A 57 -18.56 -12.72 -3.50
N VAL A 58 -18.81 -11.41 -3.48
CA VAL A 58 -19.84 -10.78 -4.34
C VAL A 58 -19.49 -10.97 -5.81
N LEU A 59 -18.25 -10.68 -6.20
CA LEU A 59 -17.78 -10.83 -7.59
C LEU A 59 -17.88 -12.29 -8.07
N LYS A 60 -17.50 -13.26 -7.23
CA LYS A 60 -17.62 -14.69 -7.54
C LYS A 60 -19.07 -15.13 -7.70
N THR A 61 -19.99 -14.55 -6.92
CA THR A 61 -21.42 -14.84 -7.04
C THR A 61 -21.97 -14.32 -8.36
N GLN A 62 -21.65 -13.08 -8.72
CA GLN A 62 -22.04 -12.50 -10.01
C GLN A 62 -21.40 -13.26 -11.18
N TRP A 63 -20.15 -13.69 -11.04
CA TRP A 63 -19.47 -14.50 -12.04
C TRP A 63 -20.23 -15.78 -12.36
N LYS A 64 -20.70 -16.51 -11.33
CA LYS A 64 -21.49 -17.74 -11.49
C LYS A 64 -22.81 -17.47 -12.22
N VAL A 65 -23.47 -16.35 -11.92
CA VAL A 65 -24.71 -15.95 -12.59
C VAL A 65 -24.44 -15.64 -14.07
N SER A 66 -23.41 -14.84 -14.37
CA SER A 66 -23.03 -14.51 -15.75
C SER A 66 -22.65 -15.76 -16.56
N ASP A 67 -21.91 -16.69 -15.96
CA ASP A 67 -21.53 -17.96 -16.58
C ASP A 67 -22.75 -18.83 -16.91
N ALA A 68 -23.67 -18.98 -15.95
CA ALA A 68 -24.93 -19.72 -16.14
C ALA A 68 -25.83 -19.10 -17.22
N MET A 69 -25.75 -17.78 -17.43
CA MET A 69 -26.48 -17.06 -18.48
C MET A 69 -25.74 -17.03 -19.84
N GLY A 70 -24.56 -17.65 -19.95
CA GLY A 70 -23.77 -17.66 -21.19
C GLY A 70 -23.10 -16.31 -21.50
N MET A 71 -23.04 -15.39 -20.55
CA MET A 71 -22.45 -14.04 -20.70
C MET A 71 -20.92 -14.09 -20.51
N LYS A 72 -20.23 -14.73 -21.47
CA LYS A 72 -18.80 -15.05 -21.35
C LYS A 72 -17.88 -13.84 -21.12
N ASP A 73 -18.14 -12.72 -21.79
CA ASP A 73 -17.32 -11.50 -21.62
C ASP A 73 -17.48 -10.89 -20.24
N GLN A 74 -18.71 -10.90 -19.71
CA GLN A 74 -18.99 -10.41 -18.35
C GLN A 74 -18.37 -11.33 -17.30
N ALA A 75 -18.47 -12.65 -17.47
CA ALA A 75 -17.81 -13.60 -16.59
C ALA A 75 -16.28 -13.40 -16.59
N LYS A 76 -15.66 -13.23 -17.77
CA LYS A 76 -14.23 -12.92 -17.85
C LYS A 76 -13.87 -11.64 -17.09
N TYR A 77 -14.61 -10.56 -17.32
CA TYR A 77 -14.39 -9.27 -16.65
C TYR A 77 -14.51 -9.38 -15.12
N LEU A 78 -15.52 -10.09 -14.62
CA LEU A 78 -15.70 -10.30 -13.17
C LEU A 78 -14.55 -11.11 -12.55
N GLY A 79 -14.01 -12.08 -13.28
CA GLY A 79 -12.82 -12.83 -12.87
C GLY A 79 -11.58 -11.94 -12.76
N GLU A 80 -11.32 -11.13 -13.78
CA GLU A 80 -10.21 -10.15 -13.78
C GLU A 80 -10.37 -9.12 -12.67
N LEU A 81 -11.59 -8.65 -12.42
CA LEU A 81 -11.87 -7.69 -11.35
C LEU A 81 -11.59 -8.28 -9.97
N ALA A 82 -11.95 -9.55 -9.74
CA ALA A 82 -11.63 -10.24 -8.49
C ALA A 82 -10.11 -10.36 -8.27
N ASP A 83 -9.31 -10.58 -9.32
CA ASP A 83 -7.85 -10.63 -9.19
C ASP A 83 -7.22 -9.26 -8.95
N ARG A 84 -7.78 -8.18 -9.51
CA ARG A 84 -7.35 -6.82 -9.16
C ARG A 84 -7.58 -6.52 -7.67
N VAL A 85 -8.71 -6.96 -7.11
CA VAL A 85 -9.01 -6.83 -5.67
C VAL A 85 -8.02 -7.65 -4.83
N ARG A 86 -7.67 -8.87 -5.26
CA ARG A 86 -6.64 -9.69 -4.58
C ARG A 86 -5.30 -8.98 -4.53
N ILE A 87 -4.80 -8.51 -5.68
CA ILE A 87 -3.53 -7.80 -5.78
C ILE A 87 -3.53 -6.55 -4.89
N ALA A 88 -4.61 -5.77 -4.92
CA ALA A 88 -4.75 -4.59 -4.07
C ALA A 88 -4.70 -4.93 -2.57
N SER A 89 -5.17 -6.11 -2.16
CA SER A 89 -5.09 -6.60 -0.77
C SER A 89 -3.83 -7.39 -0.41
N GLY A 90 -2.85 -7.46 -1.32
CA GLY A 90 -1.63 -8.26 -1.15
C GLY A 90 -1.85 -9.78 -1.18
N GLN A 91 -2.90 -10.24 -1.87
CA GLN A 91 -3.20 -11.65 -2.11
C GLN A 91 -2.80 -12.05 -3.53
N GLU A 92 -2.44 -13.32 -3.73
CA GLU A 92 -2.10 -13.88 -5.05
C GLU A 92 -3.34 -13.93 -5.97
N PRO A 93 -3.21 -13.64 -7.28
CA PRO A 93 -4.30 -13.80 -8.24
C PRO A 93 -4.67 -15.27 -8.43
N GLN A 94 -5.94 -15.54 -8.73
CA GLN A 94 -6.47 -16.90 -8.90
C GLN A 94 -6.58 -17.33 -10.37
N ASN A 95 -6.97 -16.43 -11.27
CA ASN A 95 -7.13 -16.77 -12.68
C ASN A 95 -5.78 -16.55 -13.38
N LYS A 96 -5.20 -17.63 -13.93
CA LYS A 96 -4.00 -17.61 -14.77
C LYS A 96 -4.34 -18.08 -16.17
#